data_AF-X6MUH2-F1
#
_entry.id   AF-X6MUH2-F1
#
_cell.length_a   1.000
_cell.length_b   1.000
_cell.length_c   1.000
_cell.angle_alpha   90.00
_cell.angle_beta   90.00
_cell.angle_gamma   90.00
#
_symmetry.space_group_name_H-M   'P 1'
#
loop_
_entity.id
_entity.type
_entity.pdbx_description
1 polymer ?
#
loop_
_entity_poly.entity_id
_entity_poly.type
_entity_poly.pdbx_seq_one_letter_code
_entity_poly.pdbx_strand_id
1 'polypeptide(L)'
;MERSKQVVKCWKDLIAVEEKVNEVLKRLKKNYIKPLRTNEGKYMLPAMKPKDQSLLSKHHHKILFRDLETMEKLSTQFLIELKDESNNKSEKEINMGILYTFCPYFVLHKTHIDNLDGIIGLLEKLMHGDKFYTYVLSKCRHVMEDDIYHLMLKPVDALLYYSKLAHKLVLNTEDDHKYLEDLKGADAKLAQLFASVKKAIPVYQQLLE
;
A
#
# COMPACT_ATOMS: atom_id res chain seq x y z
N MET A 1 -21.24 5.07 26.12
CA MET A 1 -21.31 3.65 25.69
C MET A 1 -21.38 3.47 24.17
N GLU A 2 -22.23 4.22 23.44
CA GLU A 2 -22.35 4.06 21.98
C GLU A 2 -21.12 4.55 21.20
N ARG A 3 -20.55 5.71 21.57
CA ARG A 3 -19.31 6.25 20.99
C ARG A 3 -18.11 5.31 21.13
N SER A 4 -17.87 4.78 22.33
CA SER A 4 -16.82 3.79 22.60
C SER A 4 -16.94 2.53 21.72
N LYS A 5 -18.15 2.01 21.49
CA LYS A 5 -18.37 0.90 20.54
C LYS A 5 -18.00 1.28 19.11
N GLN A 6 -18.26 2.52 18.69
CA GLN A 6 -17.88 3.00 17.35
C GLN A 6 -16.36 3.16 17.21
N VAL A 7 -15.65 3.62 18.24
CA VAL A 7 -14.18 3.70 18.22
C VAL A 7 -13.59 2.31 18.04
N VAL A 8 -14.01 1.32 18.84
CA VAL A 8 -13.54 -0.07 18.72
C VAL A 8 -13.83 -0.64 17.34
N LYS A 9 -15.02 -0.35 16.78
CA LYS A 9 -15.37 -0.77 15.42
C LYS A 9 -14.45 -0.11 14.38
N CYS A 10 -14.27 1.21 14.44
CA CYS A 10 -13.40 1.93 13.50
C CYS A 10 -11.94 1.45 13.58
N TRP A 11 -11.48 1.08 14.78
CA TRP A 11 -10.16 0.48 14.98
C TRP A 11 -10.03 -0.87 14.28
N LYS A 12 -11.04 -1.73 14.40
CA LYS A 12 -11.09 -3.01 13.68
C LYS A 12 -11.15 -2.83 12.17
N ASP A 13 -11.91 -1.84 11.70
CA ASP A 13 -11.97 -1.49 10.27
C ASP A 13 -10.60 -1.02 9.77
N LEU A 14 -9.87 -0.24 10.56
CA LEU A 14 -8.50 0.20 10.26
C LEU A 14 -7.53 -0.98 10.15
N ILE A 15 -7.60 -1.92 11.10
CA ILE A 15 -6.82 -3.17 11.05
C ILE A 15 -7.13 -3.94 9.77
N ALA A 16 -8.41 -4.12 9.44
CA ALA A 16 -8.82 -4.88 8.25
C ALA A 16 -8.35 -4.23 6.93
N VAL A 17 -8.33 -2.90 6.86
CA VAL A 17 -7.76 -2.17 5.71
C VAL A 17 -6.26 -2.41 5.64
N GLU A 18 -5.54 -2.27 6.75
CA GLU A 18 -4.10 -2.47 6.80
C GLU A 18 -3.69 -3.91 6.48
N GLU A 19 -4.45 -4.92 6.91
CA GLU A 19 -4.22 -6.32 6.55
C GLU A 19 -4.24 -6.53 5.03
N LYS A 20 -5.21 -5.93 4.33
CA LYS A 20 -5.32 -6.02 2.87
C LYS A 20 -4.13 -5.34 2.18
N VAL A 21 -3.73 -4.16 2.65
CA VAL A 21 -2.57 -3.44 2.12
C VAL A 21 -1.30 -4.25 2.32
N ASN A 22 -1.10 -4.76 3.52
CA ASN A 22 0.04 -5.57 3.88
C ASN A 22 0.14 -6.84 3.02
N GLU A 23 -0.99 -7.51 2.81
CA GLU A 23 -1.08 -8.68 1.96
C GLU A 23 -0.70 -8.35 0.50
N VAL A 24 -1.24 -7.27 -0.05
CA VAL A 24 -0.91 -6.81 -1.42
C VAL A 24 0.59 -6.51 -1.54
N LEU A 25 1.15 -5.77 -0.60
CA LEU A 25 2.58 -5.43 -0.60
C LEU A 25 3.47 -6.69 -0.48
N LYS A 26 3.10 -7.64 0.36
CA LYS A 26 3.78 -8.95 0.47
C LYS A 26 3.67 -9.75 -0.81
N ARG A 27 2.51 -9.79 -1.47
CA ARG A 27 2.30 -10.44 -2.76
C ARG A 27 3.15 -9.79 -3.85
N LEU A 28 3.13 -8.47 -3.97
CA LEU A 28 3.99 -7.71 -4.90
C LEU A 28 5.47 -8.04 -4.68
N LYS A 29 5.92 -8.02 -3.42
CA LYS A 29 7.30 -8.35 -3.06
C LYS A 29 7.68 -9.78 -3.41
N LYS A 30 6.83 -10.75 -3.08
CA LYS A 30 7.09 -12.18 -3.29
C LYS A 30 7.03 -12.58 -4.76
N ASN A 31 6.04 -12.10 -5.50
CA ASN A 31 5.70 -12.60 -6.84
C ASN A 31 6.32 -11.75 -7.96
N TYR A 32 6.65 -10.49 -7.71
CA TYR A 32 7.26 -9.59 -8.71
C TYR A 32 8.64 -9.13 -8.30
N ILE A 33 8.79 -8.46 -7.15
CA ILE A 33 10.06 -7.79 -6.81
C ILE A 33 11.20 -8.80 -6.65
N LYS A 34 11.00 -9.83 -5.82
CA LYS A 34 12.03 -10.85 -5.57
C LYS A 34 12.43 -11.58 -6.86
N PRO A 35 11.51 -12.19 -7.63
CA PRO A 35 11.89 -12.92 -8.84
C PRO A 35 12.50 -12.06 -9.95
N LEU A 36 12.10 -10.78 -10.05
CA LEU A 36 12.67 -9.85 -11.04
C LEU A 36 14.06 -9.33 -10.61
N ARG A 37 14.35 -9.27 -9.31
CA ARG A 37 15.65 -8.84 -8.76
C ARG A 37 16.66 -9.98 -8.60
N THR A 38 16.22 -11.16 -8.18
CA THR A 38 17.10 -12.31 -8.05
C THR A 38 17.39 -12.88 -9.43
N ASN A 39 18.62 -13.35 -9.65
CA ASN A 39 18.98 -14.16 -10.82
C ASN A 39 18.20 -15.50 -10.89
N GLU A 40 17.17 -15.72 -10.06
CA GLU A 40 16.17 -16.77 -10.24
C GLU A 40 15.18 -16.39 -11.36
N GLY A 41 15.14 -15.10 -11.73
CA GLY A 41 14.69 -14.60 -13.02
C GLY A 41 15.64 -14.90 -14.19
N LYS A 42 16.67 -15.75 -14.02
CA LYS A 42 17.33 -16.45 -15.13
C LYS A 42 16.35 -17.47 -15.71
N TYR A 43 15.30 -16.98 -16.35
CA TYR A 43 14.66 -17.77 -17.38
C TYR A 43 15.66 -17.78 -18.53
N MET A 44 16.47 -18.83 -18.56
CA MET A 44 17.22 -19.21 -19.73
C MET A 44 16.21 -19.33 -20.87
N LEU A 45 16.05 -18.28 -21.67
CA LEU A 45 15.95 -18.48 -23.10
C LEU A 45 17.29 -19.12 -23.46
N PRO A 46 17.35 -20.41 -23.83
CA PRO A 46 18.60 -21.14 -23.99
C PRO A 46 19.57 -20.51 -25.01
N ALA A 47 19.07 -19.53 -25.79
CA ALA A 47 19.78 -18.82 -26.82
C ALA A 47 20.32 -17.42 -26.44
N MET A 48 20.08 -16.89 -25.23
CA MET A 48 20.48 -15.51 -24.89
C MET A 48 21.78 -15.41 -24.08
N LYS A 49 22.60 -14.42 -24.45
CA LYS A 49 23.87 -14.13 -23.76
C LYS A 49 23.60 -13.68 -22.31
N PRO A 50 24.51 -13.95 -21.36
CA PRO A 50 24.36 -13.59 -19.95
C PRO A 50 24.05 -12.11 -19.67
N LYS A 51 24.45 -11.21 -20.58
CA LYS A 51 24.21 -9.76 -20.47
C LYS A 51 22.76 -9.36 -20.80
N ASP A 52 21.99 -10.25 -21.42
CA ASP A 52 20.58 -10.04 -21.83
C ASP A 52 19.59 -10.79 -20.92
N GLN A 53 20.05 -11.33 -19.78
CA GLN A 53 19.26 -12.21 -18.90
C GLN A 53 18.34 -11.48 -17.92
N SER A 54 18.47 -10.16 -17.72
CA SER A 54 17.55 -9.44 -16.83
C SER A 54 16.31 -9.00 -17.59
N LEU A 55 15.12 -9.44 -17.14
CA LEU A 55 13.83 -8.99 -17.67
C LEU A 55 13.64 -7.47 -17.51
N LEU A 56 14.25 -6.88 -16.49
CA LEU A 56 14.16 -5.46 -16.16
C LEU A 56 15.53 -4.84 -15.95
N SER A 57 15.70 -3.61 -16.44
CA SER A 57 16.88 -2.79 -16.14
C SER A 57 16.82 -2.29 -14.69
N LYS A 58 17.96 -1.87 -14.12
CA LYS A 58 17.99 -1.18 -12.82
C LYS A 58 17.08 0.05 -12.79
N HIS A 59 16.96 0.74 -13.92
CA HIS A 59 16.06 1.89 -14.07
C HIS A 59 14.59 1.48 -13.98
N HIS A 60 14.19 0.37 -14.64
CA HIS A 60 12.83 -0.17 -14.53
C HIS A 60 12.50 -0.55 -13.08
N HIS A 61 13.42 -1.22 -12.38
CA HIS A 61 13.23 -1.53 -10.96
C HIS A 61 13.03 -0.30 -10.09
N LYS A 62 13.78 0.77 -10.37
CA LYS A 62 13.66 2.04 -9.65
C LYS A 62 12.31 2.71 -9.90
N ILE A 63 11.73 2.58 -11.10
CA ILE A 63 10.41 3.14 -11.41
C ILE A 63 9.31 2.28 -10.76
N LEU A 64 9.33 0.96 -10.96
CA LEU A 64 8.24 0.07 -10.54
C LEU A 64 8.19 -0.20 -9.04
N PHE A 65 9.35 -0.25 -8.37
CA PHE A 65 9.46 -0.82 -7.03
C PHE A 65 10.19 0.09 -6.05
N ARG A 66 10.28 1.39 -6.34
CA ARG A 66 11.07 2.38 -5.58
C ARG A 66 10.85 2.27 -4.08
N ASP A 67 9.58 2.32 -3.68
CA ASP A 67 9.17 2.52 -2.29
C ASP A 67 8.41 1.31 -1.73
N LEU A 68 8.03 0.33 -2.56
CA LEU A 68 7.19 -0.79 -2.16
C LEU A 68 7.80 -1.67 -1.06
N GLU A 69 9.13 -1.85 -1.05
CA GLU A 69 9.80 -2.60 0.02
C GLU A 69 9.76 -1.86 1.36
N THR A 70 9.94 -0.54 1.32
CA THR A 70 9.82 0.33 2.49
C THR A 70 8.39 0.38 2.99
N MET A 71 7.41 0.50 2.07
CA MET A 71 5.99 0.45 2.38
C MET A 71 5.61 -0.89 3.02
N GLU A 72 6.08 -2.02 2.50
CA GLU A 72 5.80 -3.35 3.08
C GLU A 72 6.32 -3.49 4.51
N LYS A 73 7.54 -3.00 4.76
CA LYS A 73 8.14 -3.01 6.11
C LYS A 73 7.33 -2.15 7.08
N LEU A 74 7.02 -0.92 6.68
CA LEU A 74 6.28 0.03 7.54
C LEU A 74 4.83 -0.41 7.75
N SER A 75 4.17 -0.92 6.70
CA SER A 75 2.85 -1.54 6.78
C SER A 75 2.82 -2.69 7.78
N THR A 76 3.81 -3.58 7.72
CA THR A 76 3.91 -4.72 8.65
C THR A 76 4.07 -4.23 10.09
N GLN A 77 4.95 -3.26 10.31
CA GLN A 77 5.15 -2.66 11.62
C GLN A 77 3.86 -2.00 12.14
N PHE A 78 3.20 -1.21 11.30
CA PHE A 78 1.96 -0.53 11.65
C PHE A 78 0.86 -1.52 12.03
N LEU A 79 0.70 -2.59 11.24
CA LEU A 79 -0.29 -3.63 11.50
C LEU A 79 -0.06 -4.35 12.82
N ILE A 80 1.19 -4.66 13.16
CA ILE A 80 1.55 -5.30 14.43
C ILE A 80 1.11 -4.39 15.58
N GLU A 81 1.52 -3.12 15.55
CA GLU A 81 1.20 -2.19 16.62
C GLU A 81 -0.31 -1.90 16.72
N LEU A 82 -1.06 -1.82 15.61
CA LEU A 82 -2.52 -1.69 15.63
C LEU A 82 -3.20 -2.89 16.30
N LYS A 83 -2.71 -4.11 16.03
CA LYS A 83 -3.24 -5.34 16.65
C LYS A 83 -2.91 -5.42 18.13
N ASP A 84 -1.70 -5.05 18.51
CA ASP A 84 -1.27 -5.01 19.91
C ASP A 84 -2.12 -4.01 20.72
N GLU A 85 -2.46 -2.87 20.14
CA GLU A 85 -3.37 -1.90 20.74
C GLU A 85 -4.83 -2.36 20.78
N SER A 86 -5.24 -3.27 19.90
CA SER A 86 -6.60 -3.82 19.89
C SER A 86 -6.82 -4.96 20.90
N ASN A 87 -5.75 -5.59 21.39
CA ASN A 87 -5.85 -6.79 22.21
C ASN A 87 -6.20 -6.44 23.66
N ASN A 88 -7.44 -6.75 24.06
CA ASN A 88 -7.94 -6.65 25.44
C ASN A 88 -7.86 -5.26 26.09
N LYS A 89 -7.73 -4.19 25.30
CA LYS A 89 -7.76 -2.80 25.78
C LYS A 89 -9.16 -2.22 25.67
N SER A 90 -9.57 -1.44 26.66
CA SER A 90 -10.72 -0.55 26.56
C SER A 90 -10.40 0.64 25.65
N GLU A 91 -11.42 1.34 25.15
CA GLU A 91 -11.22 2.50 24.25
C GLU A 91 -10.28 3.55 24.85
N LYS A 92 -10.40 3.85 26.15
CA LYS A 92 -9.53 4.81 26.86
C LYS A 92 -8.07 4.39 26.96
N GLU A 93 -7.77 3.11 26.73
CA GLU A 93 -6.44 2.53 26.81
C GLU A 93 -5.78 2.36 25.44
N ILE A 94 -6.55 2.43 24.35
CA ILE A 94 -6.04 2.32 22.99
C ILE A 94 -5.15 3.53 22.69
N ASN A 95 -3.90 3.28 22.34
CA ASN A 95 -2.98 4.31 21.89
C ASN A 95 -3.30 4.75 20.45
N MET A 96 -4.32 5.60 20.31
CA MET A 96 -4.71 6.18 19.02
C MET A 96 -3.65 7.14 18.45
N GLY A 97 -2.69 7.60 19.28
CA GLY A 97 -1.57 8.41 18.85
C GLY A 97 -0.64 7.71 17.86
N ILE A 98 -0.74 6.39 17.73
CA ILE A 98 -0.02 5.63 16.70
C ILE A 98 -0.29 6.13 15.27
N LEU A 99 -1.52 6.59 14.98
CA LEU A 99 -1.86 7.15 13.66
C LEU A 99 -1.01 8.39 13.34
N TYR A 100 -0.68 9.17 14.36
CA TYR A 100 0.19 10.33 14.21
C TYR A 100 1.65 9.90 13.96
N THR A 101 2.15 8.93 14.71
CA THR A 101 3.50 8.36 14.55
C THR A 101 3.72 7.79 13.14
N PHE A 102 2.69 7.18 12.55
CA PHE A 102 2.75 6.61 11.20
C PHE A 102 2.39 7.59 10.08
N CYS A 103 2.16 8.87 10.36
CA CYS A 103 1.97 9.88 9.31
C CYS A 103 3.06 9.88 8.21
N PRO A 104 4.36 9.74 8.52
CA PRO A 104 5.40 9.63 7.50
C PRO A 104 5.26 8.41 6.59
N TYR A 105 4.69 7.29 7.08
CA TYR A 105 4.40 6.12 6.25
C TYR A 105 3.34 6.45 5.19
N PHE A 106 2.28 7.17 5.55
CA PHE A 106 1.25 7.57 4.59
C PHE A 106 1.80 8.48 3.48
N VAL A 107 2.84 9.29 3.75
CA VAL A 107 3.52 10.09 2.71
C VAL A 107 4.12 9.21 1.60
N LEU A 108 4.54 7.98 1.90
CA LEU A 108 5.02 7.04 0.87
C LEU A 108 3.91 6.64 -0.11
N HIS A 109 2.65 6.59 0.33
CA HIS A 109 1.52 6.36 -0.58
C HIS A 109 1.40 7.50 -1.59
N LYS A 110 1.60 8.75 -1.17
CA LYS A 110 1.63 9.89 -2.09
C LYS A 110 2.79 9.77 -3.07
N THR A 111 4.01 9.48 -2.61
CA THR A 111 5.16 9.31 -3.51
C THR A 111 4.90 8.23 -4.55
N HIS A 112 4.26 7.13 -4.14
CA HIS A 112 3.83 6.07 -5.06
C HIS A 112 2.78 6.58 -6.06
N ILE A 113 1.75 7.30 -5.59
CA ILE A 113 0.72 7.91 -6.45
C ILE A 113 1.31 8.90 -7.45
N ASP A 114 2.21 9.78 -7.02
CA ASP A 114 2.86 10.77 -7.89
C ASP A 114 3.70 10.09 -8.99
N ASN A 115 4.11 8.83 -8.78
CA ASN A 115 4.90 8.05 -9.73
C ASN A 115 4.04 7.05 -10.54
N LEU A 116 2.72 7.00 -10.33
CA LEU A 116 1.85 6.01 -10.99
C LEU A 116 1.82 6.16 -12.50
N ASP A 117 1.79 7.38 -13.04
CA ASP A 117 1.87 7.59 -14.50
C ASP A 117 3.15 6.97 -15.09
N GLY A 118 4.27 7.12 -14.38
CA GLY A 118 5.55 6.52 -14.76
C GLY A 118 5.54 4.99 -14.65
N ILE A 119 4.88 4.45 -13.63
CA ILE A 119 4.69 3.01 -13.43
C ILE A 119 3.82 2.45 -14.57
N ILE A 120 2.65 3.04 -14.82
CA ILE A 120 1.70 2.60 -15.83
C ILE A 120 2.33 2.67 -17.22
N GLY A 121 2.88 3.82 -17.61
CA GLY A 121 3.52 3.97 -18.93
C GLY A 121 4.73 3.05 -19.14
N LEU A 122 5.42 2.65 -18.06
CA LEU A 122 6.46 1.63 -18.15
C LEU A 122 5.86 0.23 -18.26
N LEU A 123 4.83 -0.10 -17.49
CA LEU A 123 4.14 -1.39 -17.57
C LEU A 123 3.54 -1.60 -18.95
N GLU A 124 2.90 -0.60 -19.56
CA GLU A 124 2.36 -0.68 -20.93
C GLU A 124 3.46 -1.06 -21.93
N LYS A 125 4.59 -0.35 -21.89
CA LYS A 125 5.76 -0.64 -22.75
C LYS A 125 6.30 -2.05 -22.53
N LEU A 126 6.36 -2.51 -21.27
CA LEU A 126 6.86 -3.83 -20.92
C LEU A 126 5.87 -4.94 -21.33
N MET A 127 4.56 -4.69 -21.23
CA MET A 127 3.50 -5.61 -21.61
C MET A 127 3.40 -5.76 -23.14
N HIS A 128 3.81 -4.76 -23.91
CA HIS A 128 4.02 -4.91 -25.36
C HIS A 128 5.28 -5.71 -25.73
N GLY A 129 6.15 -6.01 -24.77
CA GLY A 129 7.35 -6.81 -24.99
C GLY A 129 7.14 -8.30 -24.68
N ASP A 130 7.48 -9.18 -25.63
CA ASP A 130 7.25 -10.64 -25.53
C ASP A 130 7.79 -11.26 -24.22
N LYS A 131 8.96 -10.84 -23.74
CA LYS A 131 9.64 -11.50 -22.61
C LYS A 131 8.99 -11.19 -21.26
N PHE A 132 8.68 -9.93 -20.99
CA PHE A 132 8.08 -9.52 -19.73
C PHE A 132 6.61 -9.97 -19.68
N TYR A 133 5.88 -9.79 -20.78
CA TYR A 133 4.51 -10.26 -20.91
C TYR A 133 4.38 -11.77 -20.69
N THR A 134 5.20 -12.58 -21.38
CA THR A 134 5.21 -14.05 -21.21
C THR A 134 5.55 -14.45 -19.78
N TYR A 135 6.47 -13.74 -19.12
CA TYR A 135 6.80 -13.98 -17.72
C TYR A 135 5.60 -13.71 -16.79
N VAL A 136 4.97 -12.55 -16.93
CA VAL A 136 3.79 -12.17 -16.13
C VAL A 136 2.65 -13.16 -16.34
N LEU A 137 2.36 -13.55 -17.58
CA LEU A 137 1.32 -14.54 -17.90
C LEU A 137 1.63 -15.93 -17.33
N SER A 138 2.85 -16.43 -17.49
CA SER A 138 3.20 -17.82 -17.15
C SER A 138 3.48 -18.05 -15.67
N LYS A 139 3.88 -17.01 -14.92
CA LYS A 139 4.33 -17.15 -13.53
C LYS A 139 3.52 -16.36 -12.51
N CYS A 140 2.96 -15.22 -12.91
CA CYS A 140 2.23 -14.36 -11.99
C CYS A 140 0.71 -14.55 -12.11
N ARG A 141 0.20 -14.80 -13.32
CA ARG A 141 -1.26 -14.90 -13.57
C ARG A 141 -1.93 -16.10 -12.92
N HIS A 142 -1.21 -17.21 -12.73
CA HIS A 142 -1.75 -18.39 -12.02
C HIS A 142 -1.74 -18.26 -10.50
N VAL A 143 -1.11 -17.20 -9.97
CA VAL A 143 -0.91 -17.00 -8.53
C VAL A 143 -1.84 -15.91 -7.99
N MET A 144 -2.50 -15.13 -8.86
CA MET A 144 -3.24 -13.95 -8.46
C MET A 144 -4.51 -13.75 -9.27
N GLU A 145 -5.59 -13.36 -8.59
CA GLU A 145 -6.85 -12.93 -9.21
C GLU A 145 -6.74 -11.54 -9.83
N ASP A 146 -5.91 -10.66 -9.25
CA ASP A 146 -5.65 -9.30 -9.72
C ASP A 146 -4.41 -9.26 -10.63
N ASP A 147 -4.40 -8.42 -11.65
CA ASP A 147 -3.20 -8.17 -12.45
C ASP A 147 -2.19 -7.23 -11.73
N ILE A 148 -0.99 -7.07 -12.30
CA ILE A 148 0.03 -6.19 -11.72
C ILE A 148 -0.42 -4.72 -11.66
N TYR A 149 -1.29 -4.26 -12.58
CA TYR A 149 -1.82 -2.90 -12.56
C TYR A 149 -2.73 -2.70 -11.35
N HIS A 150 -3.66 -3.63 -11.13
CA HIS A 150 -4.59 -3.61 -10.00
C HIS A 150 -3.84 -3.58 -8.67
N LEU A 151 -2.80 -4.42 -8.52
CA LEU A 151 -2.00 -4.43 -7.29
C LEU A 151 -1.23 -3.13 -7.05
N MET A 152 -0.72 -2.49 -8.11
CA MET A 152 -0.02 -1.21 -7.99
C MET A 152 -0.97 -0.07 -7.60
N LEU A 153 -2.28 -0.23 -7.83
CA LEU A 153 -3.30 0.77 -7.49
C LEU A 153 -3.89 0.60 -6.08
N LYS A 154 -3.84 -0.60 -5.46
CA LYS A 154 -4.39 -0.81 -4.10
C LYS A 154 -3.83 0.14 -3.01
N PRO A 155 -2.54 0.53 -3.01
CA PRO A 155 -2.04 1.52 -2.05
C PRO A 155 -2.73 2.88 -2.15
N VAL A 156 -3.32 3.22 -3.31
CA VAL A 156 -4.10 4.45 -3.52
C VAL A 156 -5.43 4.39 -2.77
N ASP A 157 -6.16 3.29 -2.94
CA ASP A 157 -7.45 3.08 -2.28
C ASP A 157 -7.32 3.12 -0.76
N ALA A 158 -6.24 2.53 -0.23
CA ALA A 158 -5.94 2.52 1.20
C ALA A 158 -5.90 3.92 1.82
N LEU A 159 -5.31 4.89 1.13
CA LEU A 159 -5.16 6.25 1.62
C LEU A 159 -6.52 6.94 1.83
N LEU A 160 -7.50 6.67 0.95
CA LEU A 160 -8.88 7.12 1.10
C LEU A 160 -9.52 6.56 2.37
N TYR A 161 -9.27 5.27 2.65
CA TYR A 161 -9.81 4.63 3.86
C TYR A 161 -9.17 5.14 5.13
N TYR A 162 -7.83 5.33 5.17
CA TYR A 162 -7.15 5.89 6.34
C TYR A 162 -7.68 7.27 6.72
N SER A 163 -7.84 8.17 5.74
CA SER A 163 -8.37 9.51 6.01
C SER A 163 -9.81 9.45 6.56
N LYS A 164 -10.68 8.61 5.98
CA LYS A 164 -12.06 8.45 6.48
C LYS A 164 -12.11 7.86 7.89
N LEU A 165 -11.25 6.88 8.19
CA LEU A 165 -11.23 6.20 9.49
C LEU A 165 -10.62 7.09 10.58
N ALA A 166 -9.55 7.83 10.29
CA ALA A 166 -8.99 8.81 11.21
C ALA A 166 -10.04 9.86 11.62
N HIS A 167 -10.76 10.42 10.64
CA HIS A 167 -11.83 11.37 10.89
C HIS A 167 -12.95 10.77 11.77
N LYS A 168 -13.38 9.54 11.47
CA LYS A 168 -14.39 8.85 12.29
C LYS A 168 -13.92 8.57 13.71
N LEU A 169 -12.64 8.23 13.91
CA LEU A 169 -12.08 8.07 15.24
C LEU A 169 -12.18 9.40 16.01
N VAL A 170 -11.73 10.52 15.42
CA VAL A 170 -11.83 11.86 16.05
C VAL A 170 -13.26 12.16 16.50
N LEU A 171 -14.26 11.94 15.63
CA LEU A 171 -15.66 12.24 15.92
C LEU A 171 -16.27 11.38 17.04
N ASN A 172 -15.72 10.19 17.29
CA ASN A 172 -16.26 9.21 18.25
C ASN A 172 -15.43 9.09 19.52
N THR A 173 -14.23 9.64 19.57
CA THR A 173 -13.38 9.67 20.77
C THR A 173 -13.89 10.72 21.78
N GLU A 174 -13.83 10.40 23.07
CA GLU A 174 -14.24 11.34 24.14
C GLU A 174 -13.26 12.52 24.27
N ASP A 175 -13.75 13.71 24.63
CA ASP A 175 -12.95 14.94 24.69
C ASP A 175 -11.82 14.90 25.73
N ASP A 176 -11.94 14.03 26.74
CA ASP A 176 -10.96 13.79 27.80
C ASP A 176 -9.94 12.71 27.45
N HIS A 177 -10.02 12.10 26.26
CA HIS A 177 -9.14 11.02 25.86
C HIS A 177 -7.69 11.50 25.67
N LYS A 178 -6.75 10.82 26.33
CA LYS A 178 -5.31 11.19 26.38
C LYS A 178 -4.68 11.45 24.99
N TYR A 179 -5.09 10.68 23.98
CA TYR A 179 -4.52 10.74 22.62
C TYR A 179 -5.37 11.51 21.60
N LEU A 180 -6.40 12.25 22.04
CA LEU A 180 -7.30 12.95 21.12
C LEU A 180 -6.58 14.00 20.25
N GLU A 181 -5.64 14.75 20.83
CA GLU A 181 -4.90 15.79 20.07
C GLU A 181 -3.97 15.19 19.01
N ASP A 182 -3.28 14.09 19.33
CA ASP A 182 -2.47 13.35 18.36
C ASP A 182 -3.35 12.82 17.21
N LEU A 183 -4.54 12.30 17.56
CA LEU A 183 -5.51 11.79 16.59
C LEU A 183 -6.06 12.89 15.67
N LYS A 184 -6.37 14.09 16.21
CA LYS A 184 -6.74 15.26 15.41
C LYS A 184 -5.60 15.70 14.49
N GLY A 185 -4.36 15.68 14.99
CA GLY A 185 -3.17 15.96 14.20
C GLY A 185 -2.99 14.96 13.05
N ALA A 186 -3.28 13.69 13.29
CA ALA A 186 -3.24 12.64 12.27
C ALA A 186 -4.34 12.82 11.23
N ASP A 187 -5.58 13.11 11.64
CA ASP A 187 -6.70 13.40 10.75
C ASP A 187 -6.39 14.58 9.82
N ALA A 188 -5.88 15.69 10.37
CA ALA A 188 -5.51 16.86 9.58
C ALA A 188 -4.43 16.54 8.53
N LYS A 189 -3.38 15.79 8.90
CA LYS A 189 -2.31 15.38 7.98
C LYS A 189 -2.83 14.44 6.89
N LEU A 190 -3.64 13.45 7.26
CA LEU A 190 -4.25 12.52 6.31
C LEU A 190 -5.22 13.20 5.36
N ALA A 191 -6.01 14.16 5.85
CA ALA A 191 -6.92 14.96 5.04
C ALA A 191 -6.14 15.83 4.03
N GLN A 192 -5.06 16.49 4.46
CA GLN A 192 -4.20 17.27 3.58
C GLN A 192 -3.53 16.38 2.51
N LEU A 193 -3.00 15.24 2.94
CA LEU A 193 -2.38 14.25 2.06
C LEU A 193 -3.38 13.74 1.02
N PHE A 194 -4.57 13.33 1.45
CA PHE A 194 -5.65 12.90 0.59
C PHE A 194 -6.07 14.00 -0.40
N ALA A 195 -6.25 15.24 0.06
CA ALA A 195 -6.58 16.37 -0.80
C ALA A 195 -5.55 16.59 -1.92
N SER A 196 -4.26 16.36 -1.62
CA SER A 196 -3.17 16.50 -2.60
C SER A 196 -3.21 15.46 -3.72
N VAL A 197 -3.77 14.27 -3.45
CA VAL A 197 -3.84 13.17 -4.43
C VAL A 197 -5.24 12.93 -4.99
N LYS A 198 -6.27 13.56 -4.41
CA LYS A 198 -7.70 13.35 -4.75
C LYS A 198 -8.00 13.48 -6.24
N LYS A 199 -7.28 14.35 -6.96
CA LYS A 199 -7.47 14.55 -8.41
C LYS A 199 -6.97 13.37 -9.24
N ALA A 200 -5.98 12.61 -8.75
CA ALA A 200 -5.41 11.48 -9.44
C ALA A 200 -6.24 10.20 -9.26
N ILE A 201 -6.99 10.07 -8.15
CA ILE A 201 -7.74 8.86 -7.81
C ILE A 201 -8.80 8.47 -8.87
N PRO A 202 -9.68 9.38 -9.36
CA PRO A 202 -10.67 9.01 -10.37
C PRO A 202 -10.06 8.52 -11.69
N VAL A 203 -8.91 9.10 -12.08
CA VAL A 203 -8.18 8.70 -13.30
C VAL A 203 -7.74 7.24 -13.19
N TYR A 204 -7.26 6.82 -12.02
CA TYR A 204 -6.81 5.46 -11.81
C TYR A 204 -7.94 4.46 -11.53
N GLN A 205 -9.06 4.91 -10.95
CA GLN A 205 -10.23 4.05 -10.77
C GLN A 205 -10.87 3.63 -12.10
N GLN A 206 -10.82 4.49 -13.12
CA GLN A 206 -11.24 4.15 -14.49
C GLN A 206 -10.38 3.06 -15.15
N LEU A 207 -9.15 2.82 -14.66
CA LEU A 207 -8.27 1.76 -15.17
C LEU A 207 -8.61 0.37 -14.58
N LEU A 208 -9.55 0.31 -13.63
CA LEU A 208 -9.98 -0.91 -12.94
C LEU A 208 -11.36 -1.41 -13.40
N GLU A 209 -12.05 -0.65 -14.27
CA GLU A 209 -13.36 -0.97 -14.86
C GLU A 209 -13.20 -1.59 -16.26
#